data_AF-A0A2M8ERG9-F1
#
_entry.id   AF-A0A2M8ERG9-F1
#
_cell.length_a   1.000
_cell.length_b   1.000
_cell.length_c   1.000
_cell.angle_alpha   90.00
_cell.angle_beta   90.00
_cell.angle_gamma   90.00
#
_symmetry.space_group_name_H-M   'P 1'
#
loop_
_entity.id
_entity.type
_entity.pdbx_description
1 polymer ?
#
loop_
_entity_poly.entity_id
_entity_poly.type
_entity_poly.pdbx_seq_one_letter_code
_entity_poly.pdbx_strand_id
1 'polypeptide(L)'
;MVSNQLKWGALEYEYIPKSNNWFWSVGIIAISVAFASVLLGNMLFAILVIIAATTIILYGAKKPKKVMFSFTARGLQIDSRLFPYENLRSFWIHYEPPAKK
;
A
#
# COMPACT_ATOMS: atom_id res chain seq x y z
N MET A 1 13.89 27.58 22.62
CA MET A 1 14.60 27.36 21.34
C MET A 1 13.68 26.56 20.43
N VAL A 2 13.17 27.15 19.35
CA VAL A 2 12.28 26.44 18.41
C VAL A 2 13.18 25.62 17.49
N SER A 3 13.27 24.31 17.70
CA SER A 3 13.94 23.42 16.74
C SER A 3 13.06 23.34 15.50
N ASN A 4 13.46 24.01 14.42
CA ASN A 4 12.76 23.98 13.13
C ASN A 4 13.00 22.61 12.47
N GLN A 5 12.41 21.55 13.03
CA GLN A 5 12.46 20.21 12.47
C GLN A 5 11.47 20.14 11.31
N LEU A 6 11.98 19.86 10.12
CA LEU A 6 11.14 19.59 8.96
C LEU A 6 10.41 18.26 9.21
N LYS A 7 9.10 18.35 9.46
CA LYS A 7 8.21 17.19 9.68
C LYS A 7 7.05 17.26 8.71
N TRP A 8 6.75 16.15 8.06
CA TRP A 8 5.57 16.04 7.21
C TRP A 8 4.98 14.63 7.33
N GLY A 9 3.69 14.51 7.02
CA GLY A 9 3.02 13.22 6.95
C GLY A 9 2.68 12.90 5.50
N ALA A 10 3.04 11.72 5.04
CA ALA A 10 2.69 11.22 3.71
C ALA A 10 2.04 9.83 3.82
N LEU A 11 1.34 9.39 2.79
CA LEU A 11 0.87 8.00 2.72
C LEU A 11 2.05 7.08 2.40
N GLU A 12 2.07 5.88 2.99
CA GLU A 12 3.10 4.87 2.73
C GLU A 12 3.24 4.55 1.23
N TYR A 13 2.13 4.60 0.51
CA TYR A 13 2.03 4.42 -0.94
C TYR A 13 0.86 5.24 -1.49
N GLU A 14 0.87 5.50 -2.80
CA GLU A 14 -0.25 6.17 -3.47
C GLU A 14 -1.52 5.33 -3.36
N TYR A 15 -2.58 5.92 -2.78
CA TYR A 15 -3.85 5.24 -2.65
C TYR A 15 -4.60 5.23 -3.97
N ILE A 16 -4.77 4.04 -4.55
CA ILE A 16 -5.68 3.84 -5.67
C ILE A 16 -6.98 3.25 -5.10
N PRO A 17 -8.03 4.07 -4.86
CA PRO A 17 -9.29 3.57 -4.34
C PRO A 17 -9.90 2.57 -5.30
N LYS A 18 -10.29 1.40 -4.78
CA LYS A 18 -11.07 0.42 -5.55
C LYS A 18 -12.54 0.76 -5.47
N SER A 19 -13.21 0.78 -6.62
CA SER A 19 -14.64 1.02 -6.69
C SER A 19 -15.41 -0.20 -6.20
N ASN A 20 -16.67 0.00 -5.79
CA ASN A 20 -17.55 -1.09 -5.39
C ASN A 20 -17.69 -2.17 -6.50
N ASN A 21 -17.69 -1.74 -7.76
CA ASN A 21 -17.78 -2.63 -8.92
C ASN A 21 -16.59 -3.60 -9.00
N TRP A 22 -15.38 -3.14 -8.62
CA TRP A 22 -14.19 -3.99 -8.61
C TRP A 22 -14.36 -5.17 -7.66
N PHE A 23 -14.90 -4.93 -6.46
CA PHE A 23 -15.17 -5.98 -5.48
C PHE A 23 -16.26 -6.95 -5.95
N TRP A 24 -17.33 -6.45 -6.56
CA TRP A 24 -18.37 -7.28 -7.16
C TRP A 24 -17.82 -8.16 -8.29
N SER A 25 -16.96 -7.64 -9.15
CA SER A 25 -16.32 -8.42 -10.21
C SER A 25 -15.51 -9.59 -9.64
N VAL A 26 -14.66 -9.34 -8.63
CA VAL A 26 -13.88 -10.39 -7.97
C VAL A 26 -14.80 -11.45 -7.34
N GLY A 27 -15.87 -11.03 -6.66
CA GLY A 27 -16.82 -11.94 -6.03
C GLY A 27 -17.56 -12.83 -7.04
N ILE A 28 -18.09 -12.25 -8.11
CA ILE A 28 -18.83 -12.99 -9.15
C ILE A 28 -17.93 -14.01 -9.84
N ILE A 29 -16.70 -13.60 -10.19
CA ILE A 29 -15.71 -14.51 -10.80
C ILE A 29 -15.39 -15.65 -9.83
N ALA A 30 -15.10 -15.35 -8.57
CA ALA A 30 -14.74 -16.35 -7.57
C ALA A 30 -15.87 -17.37 -7.35
N ILE A 31 -17.12 -16.91 -7.23
CA ILE A 31 -18.30 -17.79 -7.08
C ILE A 31 -18.46 -18.68 -8.30
N SER A 32 -18.33 -18.11 -9.51
CA SER A 32 -18.49 -18.85 -10.76
C SER A 32 -17.45 -19.95 -10.89
N VAL A 33 -16.19 -19.64 -10.58
CA VAL A 33 -15.07 -20.60 -10.63
C VAL A 33 -15.20 -21.65 -9.53
N ALA A 34 -15.54 -21.26 -8.29
CA ALA A 34 -15.73 -22.21 -7.20
C ALA A 34 -16.89 -23.17 -7.50
N PHE A 35 -18.01 -22.66 -8.03
CA PHE A 35 -19.14 -23.48 -8.45
C PHE A 35 -18.76 -24.47 -9.56
N ALA A 36 -18.08 -24.00 -10.61
CA ALA A 36 -17.57 -24.87 -11.68
C ALA A 36 -16.62 -25.95 -11.13
N SER A 37 -15.78 -25.61 -10.15
CA SER A 37 -14.83 -26.54 -9.53
C SER A 37 -15.54 -27.68 -8.80
N VAL A 38 -16.64 -27.37 -8.09
CA VAL A 38 -17.46 -28.38 -7.41
C VAL A 38 -18.13 -29.31 -8.43
N LEU A 39 -18.65 -28.78 -9.54
CA LEU A 39 -19.25 -29.60 -10.61
C LEU A 39 -18.24 -30.55 -11.25
N LEU A 40 -16.97 -30.15 -11.33
CA LEU A 40 -15.86 -30.98 -11.82
C LEU A 40 -15.31 -31.93 -10.74
N GLY A 41 -15.92 -31.98 -9.55
CA GLY A 41 -15.50 -32.84 -8.44
C GLY A 41 -14.23 -32.37 -7.70
N ASN A 42 -13.75 -31.15 -7.97
CA ASN A 42 -12.53 -30.62 -7.39
C ASN A 42 -12.83 -29.68 -6.20
N MET A 43 -13.12 -30.30 -5.06
CA MET A 43 -13.46 -29.58 -3.82
C MET A 43 -12.29 -28.75 -3.27
N LEU A 44 -11.06 -29.27 -3.37
CA LEU A 44 -9.85 -28.56 -2.91
C LEU A 44 -9.63 -27.26 -3.69
N PHE A 45 -9.80 -27.31 -5.00
CA PHE A 45 -9.66 -26.11 -5.82
C PHE A 45 -10.76 -25.08 -5.54
N ALA A 46 -12.00 -25.52 -5.28
CA ALA A 46 -13.07 -24.61 -4.87
C ALA A 46 -12.72 -23.84 -3.59
N ILE A 47 -12.19 -24.53 -2.57
CA ILE A 47 -11.74 -23.91 -1.30
C ILE A 47 -10.59 -22.93 -1.57
N LEU A 48 -9.61 -23.31 -2.39
CA LEU A 48 -8.49 -22.45 -2.75
C LEU A 48 -8.97 -21.15 -3.40
N VAL A 49 -9.93 -21.23 -4.32
CA VAL A 49 -10.51 -20.06 -5.01
C VAL A 49 -11.17 -19.11 -4.01
N ILE A 50 -11.92 -19.64 -3.04
CA ILE A 50 -12.54 -18.82 -1.99
C ILE A 50 -11.46 -18.10 -1.17
N ILE A 51 -10.43 -18.80 -0.70
CA ILE A 51 -9.34 -18.20 0.07
C ILE A 51 -8.61 -17.12 -0.73
N ALA A 52 -8.32 -17.39 -2.01
CA ALA A 52 -7.67 -16.44 -2.90
C ALA A 52 -8.52 -15.18 -3.09
N ALA A 53 -9.82 -15.34 -3.37
CA ALA A 53 -10.74 -14.22 -3.53
C ALA A 53 -10.85 -13.38 -2.26
N THR A 54 -11.00 -14.01 -1.09
CA THR A 54 -11.00 -13.30 0.19
C THR A 54 -9.71 -12.53 0.42
N THR A 55 -8.56 -13.12 0.10
CA THR A 55 -7.25 -12.46 0.23
C THR A 55 -7.15 -11.24 -0.66
N ILE A 56 -7.58 -11.34 -1.92
CA ILE A 56 -7.62 -10.23 -2.89
C ILE A 56 -8.51 -9.09 -2.38
N ILE A 57 -9.70 -9.41 -1.87
CA ILE A 57 -10.64 -8.42 -1.33
C ILE A 57 -10.05 -7.72 -0.11
N LEU A 58 -9.48 -8.48 0.84
CA LEU A 58 -8.85 -7.93 2.05
C LEU A 58 -7.68 -7.00 1.71
N TYR A 59 -6.83 -7.42 0.76
CA TYR A 59 -5.71 -6.61 0.32
C TYR A 59 -6.17 -5.35 -0.43
N GLY A 60 -7.16 -5.47 -1.30
CA GLY A 60 -7.74 -4.35 -2.06
C GLY A 60 -8.47 -3.33 -1.17
N ALA A 61 -9.03 -3.76 -0.03
CA ALA A 61 -9.67 -2.89 0.94
C ALA A 61 -8.68 -2.20 1.90
N LYS A 62 -7.40 -2.60 1.90
CA LYS A 62 -6.38 -2.06 2.79
C LYS A 62 -6.06 -0.61 2.43
N LYS A 63 -6.40 0.31 3.33
CA LYS A 63 -6.06 1.73 3.20
C LYS A 63 -4.58 1.95 3.55
N PRO A 64 -3.84 2.79 2.80
CA PRO A 64 -2.48 3.15 3.14
C PRO A 64 -2.47 3.88 4.47
N LYS A 65 -1.47 3.53 5.29
CA LYS A 65 -1.25 4.22 6.55
C LYS A 65 -0.60 5.58 6.27
N LYS A 66 -0.94 6.57 7.09
CA LYS A 66 -0.22 7.84 7.12
C LYS A 66 1.05 7.63 7.93
N VAL A 67 2.19 7.84 7.29
CA VAL A 67 3.53 7.71 7.84
C VAL A 67 4.08 9.10 8.12
N MET A 68 4.65 9.29 9.31
CA MET A 68 5.23 10.56 9.73
C MET A 68 6.73 10.54 9.47
N PHE A 69 7.20 11.50 8.69
CA PHE A 69 8.60 11.70 8.38
C PHE A 69 9.12 12.93 9.14
N SER A 70 10.32 12.83 9.68
CA SER A 70 11.01 13.97 10.27
C SER A 70 12.51 13.92 10.06
N PHE A 71 13.08 15.04 9.64
CA PHE A 71 14.53 15.19 9.58
C PHE A 71 15.06 15.55 10.97
N THR A 72 16.02 14.76 11.43
CA THR A 72 16.75 15.01 12.67
C THR A 72 18.23 15.20 12.37
N ALA A 73 18.99 15.72 13.34
CA ALA A 73 20.44 15.87 13.19
C ALA A 73 21.18 14.53 13.00
N ARG A 74 20.57 13.41 13.45
CA ARG A 74 21.18 12.07 13.40
C ARG A 74 20.74 11.26 12.18
N GLY A 75 19.69 11.67 11.47
CA GLY A 75 19.11 10.88 10.38
C GLY A 75 17.66 11.24 10.05
N LEU A 76 17.10 10.45 9.12
CA LEU A 76 15.67 10.49 8.76
C LEU A 76 14.88 9.60 9.72
N GLN A 77 13.94 10.17 10.45
CA GLN A 77 13.02 9.41 11.28
C GLN A 77 11.71 9.14 10.52
N ILE A 78 11.35 7.87 10.40
CA ILE A 78 10.11 7.38 9.80
C ILE A 78 9.32 6.70 10.92
N ASP A 79 8.20 7.30 11.31
CA ASP A 79 7.43 6.96 12.51
C ASP A 79 8.33 6.85 13.76
N SER A 80 8.51 5.65 14.29
CA SER A 80 9.34 5.35 15.48
C SER A 80 10.74 4.85 15.16
N ARG A 81 11.11 4.67 13.88
CA ARG A 81 12.45 4.23 13.47
C ARG A 81 13.30 5.38 12.94
N LEU A 82 14.54 5.43 13.42
CA LEU A 82 15.57 6.36 12.95
C LEU A 82 16.47 5.66 11.93
N PHE A 83 16.62 6.26 10.75
CA PHE A 83 17.54 5.84 9.71
C PHE A 83 18.72 6.81 9.67
N PRO A 84 19.91 6.43 10.18
CA PRO A 84 21.09 7.30 10.18
C PRO A 84 21.55 7.64 8.77
N TYR A 85 22.02 8.88 8.55
CA TYR A 85 22.50 9.31 7.23
C TYR A 85 23.70 8.49 6.73
N GLU A 86 24.55 8.02 7.64
CA GLU A 86 25.71 7.17 7.34
C GLU A 86 25.32 5.86 6.64
N ASN A 87 24.08 5.39 6.84
CA ASN A 87 23.57 4.16 6.24
C ASN A 87 22.82 4.40 4.92
N LEU A 88 22.59 5.66 4.53
CA LEU A 88 21.89 5.98 3.29
C LEU A 88 22.88 5.92 2.12
N ARG A 89 22.69 4.95 1.21
CA ARG A 89 23.55 4.79 0.03
C ARG A 89 23.28 5.81 -1.07
N SER A 90 22.04 6.27 -1.21
CA SER A 90 21.62 7.19 -2.25
C SER A 90 20.35 7.94 -1.85
N PHE A 91 20.13 9.11 -2.42
CA PHE A 91 18.90 9.89 -2.27
C PHE A 91 18.55 10.58 -3.59
N TRP A 92 17.27 10.97 -3.73
CA TRP A 92 16.77 11.74 -4.86
C TRP A 92 15.95 12.91 -4.34
N ILE A 93 16.09 14.07 -4.99
CA ILE A 93 15.28 15.26 -4.72
C ILE A 93 14.65 15.67 -6.04
N HIS A 94 13.31 15.62 -6.11
CA HIS A 94 12.59 16.18 -7.24
C HIS A 94 12.45 17.68 -7.02
N TYR A 95 13.24 18.48 -7.74
CA TYR A 95 13.22 19.94 -7.66
C TYR A 95 12.62 20.51 -8.94
N GLU A 96 11.49 21.20 -8.81
CA GLU A 96 10.87 21.96 -9.90
C GLU A 96 11.26 23.43 -9.75
N PRO A 97 12.29 23.92 -10.49
CA PRO A 97 12.70 25.31 -10.40
C PRO A 97 11.58 26.23 -10.90
N PRO A 98 11.33 27.36 -10.24
CA PRO A 98 10.33 28.32 -10.71
C PRO A 98 10.72 28.81 -12.10
N ALA A 99 9.80 28.71 -13.06
CA ALA A 99 10.01 29.24 -14.40
C ALA A 99 10.28 30.74 -14.30
N LYS A 100 11.46 31.17 -14.73
CA LYS A 100 11.79 32.59 -14.90
C LYS A 100 10.76 33.18 -15.88
N LYS A 101 10.00 34.18 -15.42
CA LYS A 101 9.25 35.07 -16.31
C LYS A 101 10.21 35.94 -17.11
#